data_AF-A0A7S2BLK0-F1
#
_entry.id   AF-A0A7S2BLK0-F1
#
_cell.length_a   1.000
_cell.length_b   1.000
_cell.length_c   1.000
_cell.angle_alpha   90.00
_cell.angle_beta   90.00
_cell.angle_gamma   90.00
#
_symmetry.space_group_name_H-M   'P 1'
#
loop_
_entity.id
_entity.type
_entity.pdbx_description
1 polymer ?
#
loop_
_entity_poly.entity_id
_entity_poly.type
_entity_poly.pdbx_seq_one_letter_code
_entity_poly.pdbx_strand_id
1 'polypeptide(L)'
;AQAGAKKRGHSYGRQKALEYLRAAGFACNDSSLSHADYVAGLRQSQFVAAPRGNGVSTFRVWEALAHGAVPIVLRTHEGSHDGLYRSLPVVQIGPDVVRPVKHEGWTEVTPQFLREERGRIERLILTDGYDMAPMYLPYWLARLFNQSFI
;
A
#
# COMPACT_ATOMS: atom_id res chain seq x y z
N ALA A 1 34.69 -5.54 -25.21
CA ALA A 1 33.27 -5.16 -25.21
C ALA A 1 32.67 -5.49 -23.84
N GLN A 2 32.63 -4.52 -22.92
CA GLN A 2 31.95 -4.69 -21.64
C GLN A 2 30.51 -4.23 -21.81
N ALA A 3 29.58 -5.18 -21.74
CA ALA A 3 28.14 -4.90 -21.78
C ALA A 3 27.78 -4.08 -20.53
N GLY A 4 27.29 -2.86 -20.76
CA GLY A 4 26.86 -1.95 -19.71
C GLY A 4 25.77 -2.57 -18.84
N ALA A 5 26.04 -2.65 -17.53
CA ALA A 5 25.03 -2.96 -16.54
C ALA A 5 23.95 -1.86 -16.61
N LYS A 6 22.81 -2.19 -17.21
CA LYS A 6 21.61 -1.36 -17.24
C LYS A 6 21.19 -1.12 -15.79
N LYS A 7 21.54 0.04 -15.21
CA LYS A 7 21.15 0.42 -13.85
C LYS A 7 19.63 0.38 -13.79
N ARG A 8 19.07 -0.69 -13.21
CA ARG A 8 17.63 -0.83 -12.99
C ARG A 8 17.25 0.31 -12.06
N GLY A 9 16.44 1.26 -12.55
CA GLY A 9 15.89 2.35 -11.75
C GLY A 9 14.91 1.80 -10.72
N HIS A 10 15.42 1.14 -9.69
CA HIS A 10 14.60 0.76 -8.54
C HIS A 10 14.28 2.05 -7.79
N SER A 11 12.98 2.38 -7.68
CA SER A 11 12.55 3.49 -6.84
C SER A 11 13.04 3.24 -5.42
N TYR A 12 13.77 4.19 -4.84
CA TYR A 12 14.40 4.10 -3.51
C TYR A 12 13.51 3.45 -2.42
N GLY A 13 12.20 3.77 -2.41
CA GLY A 13 11.27 3.18 -1.44
C GLY A 13 10.98 1.69 -1.61
N ARG A 14 10.94 1.15 -2.84
CA ARG A 14 10.75 -0.30 -3.07
C ARG A 14 11.93 -1.09 -2.53
N GLN A 15 13.15 -0.63 -2.83
CA GLN A 15 14.35 -1.33 -2.39
C GLN A 15 14.42 -1.39 -0.88
N LYS A 16 14.15 -0.27 -0.19
CA LYS A 16 14.13 -0.22 1.27
C LYS A 16 13.06 -1.13 1.87
N ALA A 17 11.84 -1.12 1.34
CA ALA A 17 10.79 -2.02 1.80
C ALA A 17 11.20 -3.50 1.67
N LEU A 18 11.81 -3.90 0.54
CA LEU A 18 12.31 -5.26 0.35
C LEU A 18 13.42 -5.63 1.34
N GLU A 19 14.34 -4.71 1.65
CA GLU A 19 15.39 -4.92 2.67
C GLU A 19 14.77 -5.22 4.05
N TYR A 20 13.81 -4.41 4.50
CA TYR A 20 13.13 -4.62 5.77
C TYR A 20 12.28 -5.89 5.81
N LEU A 21 11.52 -6.18 4.74
CA LEU A 21 10.70 -7.39 4.66
C LEU A 21 11.57 -8.66 4.68
N ARG A 22 12.72 -8.66 4.00
CA ARG A 22 13.67 -9.78 4.09
C ARG A 22 14.21 -9.96 5.50
N ALA A 23 14.58 -8.85 6.16
CA ALA A 23 15.06 -8.89 7.53
C ALA A 23 13.99 -9.41 8.51
N ALA A 24 12.71 -9.15 8.24
CA ALA A 24 11.57 -9.69 8.99
C ALA A 24 11.22 -11.15 8.64
N GLY A 25 11.99 -11.79 7.74
CA GLY A 25 11.85 -13.21 7.40
C GLY A 25 10.91 -13.52 6.24
N PHE A 26 10.46 -12.52 5.46
CA PHE A 26 9.63 -12.76 4.29
C PHE A 26 10.47 -13.24 3.09
N ALA A 27 9.94 -14.23 2.36
CA ALA A 27 10.51 -14.65 1.09
C ALA A 27 10.21 -13.60 0.01
N CYS A 28 11.25 -12.91 -0.48
CA CYS A 28 11.10 -11.84 -1.48
C CYS A 28 11.81 -12.21 -2.79
N ASN A 29 11.02 -12.52 -3.83
CA ASN A 29 11.52 -12.75 -5.17
C ASN A 29 11.66 -11.42 -5.96
N ASP A 30 12.82 -11.21 -6.59
CA ASP A 30 13.12 -10.01 -7.39
C ASP A 30 12.87 -10.19 -8.90
N SER A 31 12.40 -11.37 -9.33
CA SER A 31 12.07 -11.62 -10.73
C SER A 31 10.93 -10.72 -11.19
N SER A 32 11.01 -10.24 -12.43
CA SER A 32 9.87 -9.58 -13.08
C SER A 32 8.74 -10.57 -13.25
N LEU A 33 7.54 -10.18 -12.84
CA LEU A 33 6.31 -10.93 -13.08
C LEU A 33 5.71 -10.51 -14.42
N SER A 34 5.02 -11.44 -15.09
CA SER A 34 4.09 -11.07 -16.14
C SER A 34 2.93 -10.27 -15.56
N HIS A 35 2.19 -9.53 -16.38
CA HIS A 35 1.01 -8.81 -15.91
C HIS A 35 -0.06 -9.78 -15.34
N ALA A 36 -0.22 -10.95 -15.95
CA ALA A 36 -1.16 -11.97 -15.48
C ALA A 36 -0.77 -12.50 -14.09
N ASP A 37 0.51 -12.81 -13.87
CA ASP A 37 1.00 -13.28 -12.57
C ASP A 37 0.89 -12.21 -11.49
N TYR A 38 1.12 -10.94 -11.86
CA TYR A 38 0.93 -9.81 -10.97
C TYR A 38 -0.52 -9.71 -10.48
N VAL A 39 -1.48 -9.71 -11.40
CA VAL A 39 -2.92 -9.63 -11.06
C VAL A 39 -3.37 -10.85 -10.27
N ALA A 40 -2.90 -12.05 -10.64
CA ALA A 40 -3.17 -13.27 -9.87
C ALA A 40 -2.63 -13.17 -8.44
N GLY A 41 -1.40 -12.66 -8.29
CA GLY A 41 -0.77 -12.41 -7.01
C GLY A 41 -1.56 -11.42 -6.15
N LEU A 42 -2.06 -10.32 -6.72
CA LEU A 42 -2.91 -9.36 -6.01
C LEU A 42 -4.17 -10.04 -5.45
N ARG A 43 -4.89 -10.81 -6.28
CA ARG A 43 -6.13 -11.50 -5.89
C ARG A 43 -5.93 -12.57 -4.81
N GLN A 44 -4.74 -13.16 -4.75
CA GLN A 44 -4.39 -14.21 -3.76
C GLN A 44 -3.78 -13.63 -2.48
N SER A 45 -3.39 -12.35 -2.49
CA SER A 45 -2.71 -11.72 -1.38
C SER A 45 -3.70 -11.14 -0.38
N GLN A 46 -3.46 -11.40 0.91
CA GLN A 46 -4.19 -10.71 1.97
C GLN A 46 -3.70 -9.27 2.13
N PHE A 47 -2.38 -9.07 2.01
CA PHE A 47 -1.73 -7.77 2.13
C PHE A 47 -0.82 -7.51 0.95
N VAL A 48 -0.72 -6.25 0.53
CA VAL A 48 0.17 -5.81 -0.54
C VAL A 48 1.03 -4.66 -0.06
N ALA A 49 2.35 -4.84 -0.07
CA ALA A 49 3.27 -3.73 0.21
C ALA A 49 3.19 -2.69 -0.91
N ALA A 50 2.79 -1.46 -0.56
CA ALA A 50 2.66 -0.33 -1.49
C ALA A 50 3.65 0.79 -1.12
N PRO A 51 4.97 0.54 -1.17
CA PRO A 51 5.96 1.56 -0.86
C PRO A 51 5.88 2.72 -1.86
N ARG A 52 6.09 3.92 -1.32
CA ARG A 52 6.16 5.15 -2.09
C ARG A 52 7.29 5.11 -3.12
N GLY A 53 7.02 5.66 -4.30
CA GLY A 53 8.03 5.92 -5.32
C GLY A 53 8.66 7.29 -5.09
N ASN A 54 8.82 8.05 -6.17
CA ASN A 54 9.23 9.46 -6.08
C ASN A 54 8.10 10.37 -5.55
N GLY A 55 6.84 9.93 -5.71
CA GLY A 55 5.64 10.64 -5.24
C GLY A 55 5.12 10.15 -3.87
N VAL A 56 4.13 10.88 -3.35
CA VAL A 56 3.43 10.51 -2.10
C VAL A 56 2.51 9.31 -2.30
N SER A 57 1.70 9.34 -3.37
CA SER A 57 0.78 8.26 -3.70
C SER A 57 1.42 7.23 -4.63
N THR A 58 0.88 6.01 -4.62
CA THR A 58 1.28 4.95 -5.56
C THR A 58 0.05 4.23 -6.10
N PHE A 59 0.06 3.92 -7.39
CA PHE A 59 -1.03 3.19 -8.06
C PHE A 59 -1.28 1.81 -7.44
N ARG A 60 -0.27 1.21 -6.79
CA ARG A 60 -0.35 -0.10 -6.13
C ARG A 60 -1.39 -0.15 -5.01
N VAL A 61 -1.68 0.99 -4.36
CA VAL A 61 -2.74 1.07 -3.34
C VAL A 61 -4.08 0.74 -3.99
N TRP A 62 -4.39 1.40 -5.10
CA TRP A 62 -5.67 1.27 -5.78
C TRP A 62 -5.82 -0.09 -6.46
N GLU A 63 -4.75 -0.62 -7.06
CA GLU A 63 -4.75 -1.97 -7.64
C GLU A 63 -4.99 -3.05 -6.58
N ALA A 64 -4.35 -2.94 -5.41
CA ALA A 64 -4.58 -3.86 -4.30
C ALA A 64 -6.04 -3.84 -3.84
N LEU A 65 -6.56 -2.64 -3.56
CA LEU A 65 -7.95 -2.46 -3.12
C LEU A 65 -8.95 -2.98 -4.17
N ALA A 66 -8.74 -2.69 -5.45
CA ALA A 66 -9.60 -3.14 -6.54
C ALA A 66 -9.60 -4.68 -6.71
N HIS A 67 -8.58 -5.36 -6.19
CA HIS A 67 -8.46 -6.81 -6.20
C HIS A 67 -8.73 -7.47 -4.84
N GLY A 68 -9.23 -6.71 -3.86
CA GLY A 68 -9.62 -7.21 -2.55
C GLY A 68 -8.46 -7.42 -1.57
N ALA A 69 -7.26 -7.00 -1.93
CA ALA A 69 -6.09 -7.05 -1.06
C ALA A 69 -5.94 -5.75 -0.26
N VAL A 70 -5.36 -5.85 0.92
CA VAL A 70 -5.17 -4.72 1.83
C VAL A 70 -3.78 -4.09 1.60
N PRO A 71 -3.68 -2.87 1.07
CA PRO A 71 -2.38 -2.22 0.89
C PRO A 71 -1.77 -1.78 2.22
N ILE A 72 -0.45 -1.92 2.32
CA ILE A 72 0.38 -1.41 3.43
C ILE A 72 1.17 -0.21 2.91
N VAL A 73 0.99 0.95 3.54
CA VAL A 73 1.62 2.22 3.15
C VAL A 73 2.31 2.87 4.34
N LEU A 74 3.35 3.64 4.08
CA LEU A 74 3.94 4.50 5.11
C LEU A 74 3.01 5.68 5.38
N ARG A 75 2.79 6.00 6.67
CA ARG A 75 2.23 7.28 7.09
C ARG A 75 3.08 8.41 6.52
N THR A 76 2.41 9.49 6.17
CA THR A 76 3.06 10.68 5.60
C THR A 76 3.05 11.85 6.56
N HIS A 77 2.21 11.81 7.59
CA HIS A 77 1.91 12.90 8.52
C HIS A 77 1.35 14.16 7.85
N GLU A 78 0.99 14.05 6.57
CA GLU A 78 0.23 15.04 5.83
C GLU A 78 -1.25 14.69 5.97
N GLY A 79 -1.99 15.48 6.75
CA GLY A 79 -3.38 15.14 7.12
C GLY A 79 -4.32 14.91 5.93
N SER A 80 -4.06 15.58 4.80
CA SER A 80 -4.81 15.37 3.56
C SER A 80 -4.55 14.01 2.91
N HIS A 81 -3.29 13.54 2.91
CA HIS A 81 -2.91 12.28 2.31
C HIS A 81 -3.24 11.10 3.22
N ASP A 82 -2.90 11.17 4.51
CA ASP A 82 -3.22 10.09 5.45
C ASP A 82 -4.75 9.99 5.69
N GLY A 83 -5.46 11.12 5.57
CA GLY A 83 -6.91 11.20 5.60
C GLY A 83 -7.60 10.53 4.40
N LEU A 84 -6.94 10.44 3.24
CA LEU A 84 -7.46 9.78 2.04
C LEU A 84 -7.79 8.30 2.28
N TYR A 85 -7.03 7.66 3.16
CA TYR A 85 -7.14 6.24 3.44
C TYR A 85 -8.01 5.92 4.66
N ARG A 86 -8.54 6.93 5.34
CA ARG A 86 -9.23 6.76 6.64
C ARG A 86 -10.42 5.81 6.56
N SER A 87 -11.19 5.86 5.47
CA SER A 87 -12.37 5.03 5.27
C SER A 87 -12.12 3.78 4.43
N LEU A 88 -10.88 3.50 4.05
CA LEU A 88 -10.51 2.39 3.18
C LEU A 88 -9.76 1.31 3.98
N PRO A 89 -9.79 0.04 3.54
CA PRO A 89 -9.04 -1.04 4.17
C PRO A 89 -7.55 -0.92 3.81
N VAL A 90 -6.86 0.04 4.44
CA VAL A 90 -5.43 0.34 4.27
C VAL A 90 -4.73 0.26 5.62
N VAL A 91 -3.56 -0.38 5.65
CA VAL A 91 -2.68 -0.39 6.82
C VAL A 91 -1.65 0.71 6.66
N GLN A 92 -1.71 1.71 7.56
CA GLN A 92 -0.73 2.78 7.61
C GLN A 92 0.32 2.46 8.68
N ILE A 93 1.58 2.30 8.28
CA ILE A 93 2.73 1.96 9.14
C ILE A 93 3.67 3.15 9.33
N GLY A 94 4.45 3.15 10.40
CA GLY A 94 5.38 4.22 10.73
C GLY A 94 5.01 4.93 12.03
N PRO A 95 6.03 5.48 12.72
CA PRO A 95 5.87 6.03 14.06
C PRO A 95 4.96 7.26 14.02
N ASP A 96 4.25 7.53 15.12
CA ASP A 96 3.39 8.72 15.25
C ASP A 96 4.22 9.97 15.57
N VAL A 97 5.20 10.27 14.71
CA VAL A 97 6.12 11.40 14.85
C VAL A 97 6.17 12.14 13.53
N VAL A 98 5.95 13.46 13.56
CA VAL A 98 5.77 14.33 12.38
C VAL A 98 6.92 14.25 11.35
N ARG A 99 8.12 13.84 11.75
CA ARG A 99 9.29 13.67 10.85
C ARG A 99 10.02 12.36 11.13
N PRO A 100 9.51 11.22 10.64
CA PRO A 100 10.16 9.94 10.84
C PRO A 100 11.35 9.79 9.89
N VAL A 101 12.29 8.93 10.27
CA VAL A 101 13.31 8.47 9.34
C VAL A 101 12.61 7.75 8.19
N LYS A 102 12.98 8.15 6.97
CA LYS A 102 12.36 7.68 5.73
C LYS A 102 12.48 6.15 5.67
N HIS A 103 11.33 5.46 5.69
CA HIS A 103 11.16 3.99 5.58
C HIS A 103 11.29 3.15 6.85
N GLU A 104 11.57 3.71 8.03
CA GLU A 104 11.67 2.90 9.27
C GLU A 104 10.38 2.17 9.63
N GLY A 105 9.21 2.70 9.27
CA GLY A 105 7.93 2.03 9.54
C GLY A 105 7.81 0.62 8.97
N TRP A 106 8.61 0.25 7.96
CA TRP A 106 8.63 -1.13 7.44
C TRP A 106 9.15 -2.16 8.45
N THR A 107 9.87 -1.73 9.48
CA THR A 107 10.31 -2.60 10.59
C THR A 107 9.15 -3.14 11.43
N GLU A 108 8.00 -2.45 11.42
CA GLU A 108 6.78 -2.89 12.11
C GLU A 108 6.13 -4.09 11.40
N VAL A 109 6.39 -4.25 10.11
CA VAL A 109 5.76 -5.29 9.28
C VAL A 109 6.40 -6.64 9.56
N THR A 110 5.81 -7.36 10.50
CA THR A 110 6.19 -8.73 10.89
C THR A 110 5.04 -9.71 10.64
N PRO A 111 5.28 -11.03 10.58
CA PRO A 111 4.20 -12.00 10.48
C PRO A 111 3.18 -11.90 11.62
N GLN A 112 3.61 -11.51 12.83
CA GLN A 112 2.71 -11.27 13.96
C GLN A 112 1.83 -10.05 13.73
N PHE A 113 2.44 -8.91 13.38
CA PHE A 113 1.72 -7.68 13.07
C PHE A 113 0.65 -7.89 11.99
N LEU A 114 0.97 -8.61 10.92
CA LEU A 114 0.01 -8.90 9.84
C LEU A 114 -1.16 -9.77 10.30
N ARG A 115 -0.95 -10.72 11.22
CA ARG A 115 -2.04 -11.51 11.80
C ARG A 115 -2.99 -10.65 12.64
N GLU A 116 -2.43 -9.73 13.42
CA GLU A 116 -3.20 -8.80 14.25
C GLU A 116 -4.02 -7.83 13.38
N GLU A 117 -3.39 -7.23 12.37
CA GLU A 117 -4.06 -6.35 11.41
C GLU A 117 -5.14 -7.07 10.61
N ARG A 118 -4.92 -8.35 10.26
CA ARG A 118 -5.94 -9.17 9.59
C ARG A 118 -7.20 -9.29 10.45
N GLY A 119 -7.03 -9.61 11.73
CA GLY A 119 -8.16 -9.68 12.66
C GLY A 119 -8.86 -8.34 12.85
N ARG A 120 -8.12 -7.22 12.86
CA ARG A 120 -8.70 -5.86 12.92
C ARG A 120 -9.55 -5.56 11.70
N ILE A 121 -9.03 -5.85 10.50
CA ILE A 121 -9.70 -5.58 9.22
C ILE A 121 -10.93 -6.47 9.06
N GLU A 122 -10.84 -7.76 9.37
CA GLU A 122 -12.00 -8.67 9.33
C GLU A 122 -13.14 -8.17 10.21
N ARG A 123 -12.85 -7.71 11.43
CA ARG A 123 -13.86 -7.11 12.31
C ARG A 123 -14.52 -5.87 11.68
N LEU A 124 -13.73 -4.99 11.08
CA LEU A 124 -14.25 -3.77 10.45
C LEU A 124 -15.11 -4.08 9.22
N ILE A 125 -14.72 -5.07 8.41
CA ILE A 125 -15.53 -5.52 7.26
C ILE A 125 -16.88 -6.06 7.73
N LEU A 126 -16.90 -6.85 8.80
CA LEU A 126 -18.15 -7.41 9.35
C LEU A 126 -19.09 -6.35 9.92
N THR A 127 -18.58 -5.19 10.33
CA THR A 127 -19.37 -4.08 10.86
C THR A 127 -19.63 -2.98 9.83
N ASP A 128 -19.41 -3.24 8.54
CA ASP A 128 -19.52 -2.24 7.45
C ASP A 128 -18.71 -0.96 7.72
N GLY A 129 -17.53 -1.13 8.31
CA GLY A 129 -16.67 -0.03 8.78
C GLY A 129 -15.86 0.66 7.69
N TYR A 130 -16.06 0.31 6.42
CA TYR A 130 -15.31 0.86 5.29
C TYR A 130 -16.24 1.45 4.23
N ASP A 131 -15.90 2.66 3.76
CA ASP A 131 -16.52 3.30 2.61
C ASP A 131 -15.54 3.23 1.44
N MET A 132 -15.90 2.40 0.45
CA MET A 132 -15.12 2.16 -0.77
C MET A 132 -15.39 3.19 -1.86
N ALA A 133 -16.40 4.07 -1.72
CA ALA A 133 -16.73 5.09 -2.71
C ALA A 133 -15.53 6.00 -3.10
N PRO A 134 -14.62 6.40 -2.18
CA PRO A 134 -13.44 7.18 -2.51
C PRO A 134 -12.47 6.54 -3.50
N MET A 135 -12.61 5.24 -3.81
CA MET A 135 -11.82 4.61 -4.86
C MET A 135 -12.21 5.05 -6.27
N TYR A 136 -13.43 5.56 -6.45
CA TYR A 136 -14.01 5.78 -7.77
C TYR A 136 -14.13 7.28 -8.08
N LEU A 137 -13.87 7.64 -9.34
CA LEU A 137 -13.94 9.02 -9.82
C LEU A 137 -15.28 9.72 -9.51
N PRO A 138 -16.47 9.08 -9.64
CA PRO A 138 -17.74 9.73 -9.34
C PRO A 138 -17.84 10.33 -7.93
N TYR A 139 -17.27 9.67 -6.91
CA TYR A 139 -17.22 10.20 -5.54
C TYR A 139 -16.53 11.55 -5.48
N TRP A 140 -15.40 11.68 -6.18
CA TRP A 140 -14.61 12.91 -6.20
C TRP A 140 -15.26 14.00 -7.03
N LEU A 141 -15.86 13.65 -8.18
CA LEU A 141 -16.61 14.60 -8.99
C LEU A 141 -17.78 15.18 -8.19
N ALA A 142 -18.49 14.35 -7.42
CA ALA A 142 -19.56 14.80 -6.55
C ALA A 142 -19.07 15.80 -5.50
N ARG A 143 -17.92 15.51 -4.88
CA ARG A 143 -17.35 16.34 -3.81
C ARG A 143 -16.74 17.64 -4.32
N LEU A 144 -16.16 17.65 -5.52
CA LEU A 144 -15.54 18.83 -6.13
C LEU A 144 -16.56 19.77 -6.77
N PHE A 145 -17.59 19.22 -7.41
CA PHE A 145 -18.54 19.99 -8.20
C PHE A 145 -19.95 20.07 -7.59
N ASN A 146 -20.15 19.52 -6.38
CA ASN A 146 -21.45 19.44 -5.71
C ASN A 146 -22.54 18.79 -6.59
N GLN A 147 -22.15 17.79 -7.38
CA GLN A 147 -23.04 17.05 -8.28
C GLN A 147 -23.37 15.69 -7.67
N SER A 148 -24.65 15.40 -7.42
CA SER A 148 -25.06 14.04 -7.05
C SER A 148 -25.06 13.16 -8.30
N PHE A 149 -24.13 12.22 -8.39
CA PHE A 149 -24.22 11.13 -9.37
C PHE A 149 -25.16 10.07 -8.78
N ILE A 150 -26.32 9.92 -9.42
CA ILE A 150 -27.35 8.92 -9.10
C ILE A 150 -26.86 7.53 -9.56
#